data_AF-A0A8H5FLL3-F1
#
_entry.id   AF-A0A8H5FLL3-F1
#
_cell.length_a   1.000
_cell.length_b   1.000
_cell.length_c   1.000
_cell.angle_alpha   90.00
_cell.angle_beta   90.00
_cell.angle_gamma   90.00
#
_symmetry.space_group_name_H-M   'P 1'
#
loop_
_entity.id
_entity.type
_entity.pdbx_description
1 polymer ?
#
loop_
_entity_poly.entity_id
_entity_poly.type
_entity_poly.pdbx_seq_one_letter_code
_entity_poly.pdbx_strand_id
1 'polypeptide(L)'
;MDEMSVHGYPLPPLPQKKTAVDVFADFLKYLVKDCAEKFISESYPGGSSSPLHCDHCDREYVVSHPNGWEGTEQQMLRQACVQALLMETFGSKNLHLVTDGESSLPFCLSAIPNLVDFAVESLPFYTLRRELLTAPGRTVLVVDAGGGTVDFSAYSRAADTTNYHEAATPRCEFAGSVFVSRKAETYFTG
;
A
#
# COMPACT_ATOMS: atom_id res chain seq x y z
N MET A 1 -18.05 9.73 24.95
CA MET A 1 -17.31 9.34 23.74
C MET A 1 -17.62 7.88 23.57
N ASP A 2 -18.35 7.51 22.52
CA ASP A 2 -18.55 6.09 22.22
C ASP A 2 -17.18 5.44 22.02
N GLU A 3 -16.98 4.31 22.66
CA GLU A 3 -15.75 3.55 22.58
C GLU A 3 -15.65 3.00 21.15
N MET A 4 -14.72 3.55 20.35
CA MET A 4 -14.54 3.09 18.98
C MET A 4 -14.09 1.62 19.02
N SER A 5 -14.93 0.74 18.48
CA SER A 5 -14.66 -0.69 18.39
C SER A 5 -14.81 -1.17 16.96
N VAL A 6 -13.97 -2.13 16.59
CA VAL A 6 -14.06 -2.82 15.29
C VAL A 6 -14.26 -4.30 15.59
N HIS A 7 -15.33 -4.87 15.04
CA HIS A 7 -15.76 -6.25 15.34
C HIS A 7 -15.88 -6.57 16.84
N GLY A 8 -16.33 -5.60 17.65
CA GLY A 8 -16.51 -5.75 19.09
C GLY A 8 -15.23 -5.65 19.92
N TYR A 9 -14.09 -5.31 19.30
CA TYR A 9 -12.83 -5.08 20.02
C TYR A 9 -12.49 -3.59 20.09
N PRO A 10 -12.20 -3.04 21.28
CA PRO A 10 -11.88 -1.63 21.44
C PRO A 10 -10.56 -1.29 20.73
N LEU A 11 -10.51 -0.11 20.11
CA LEU A 11 -9.27 0.44 19.59
C LEU A 11 -8.47 1.08 20.73
N PRO A 12 -7.14 0.89 20.79
CA PRO A 12 -6.32 1.60 21.75
C PRO A 12 -6.43 3.11 21.50
N PRO A 13 -6.41 3.94 22.56
CA PRO A 13 -6.47 5.38 22.41
C PRO A 13 -5.23 5.90 21.69
N LEU A 14 -5.40 7.00 20.95
CA LEU A 14 -4.27 7.73 20.37
C LEU A 14 -3.38 8.31 21.48
N PRO A 15 -2.09 8.57 21.19
CA PRO A 15 -1.22 9.30 22.10
C PRO A 15 -1.84 10.63 22.55
N GLN A 16 -1.54 11.04 23.77
CA GLN A 16 -2.15 12.23 24.36
C GLN A 16 -1.92 13.47 23.47
N LYS A 17 -3.00 14.21 23.20
CA LYS A 17 -3.01 15.43 22.36
C LYS A 17 -2.62 15.20 20.88
N LYS A 18 -2.66 13.96 20.39
CA LYS A 18 -2.45 13.67 18.97
C LYS A 18 -3.74 13.23 18.30
N THR A 19 -3.95 13.75 17.10
CA THR A 19 -4.94 13.26 16.15
C THR A 19 -4.36 12.10 15.33
N ALA A 20 -5.21 11.40 14.57
CA ALA A 20 -4.72 10.36 13.65
C ALA A 20 -3.73 10.96 12.63
N VAL A 21 -4.03 12.16 12.11
CA VAL A 21 -3.15 12.86 11.15
C VAL A 21 -1.78 13.12 11.76
N ASP A 22 -1.71 13.58 13.02
CA ASP A 22 -0.43 13.83 13.70
C ASP A 22 0.39 12.55 13.83
N VAL A 23 -0.26 11.42 14.18
CA VAL A 23 0.41 10.12 14.28
C VAL A 23 0.94 9.67 12.93
N PHE A 24 0.13 9.79 11.86
CA PHE A 24 0.57 9.47 10.50
C PHE A 24 1.72 10.37 10.04
N ALA A 25 1.65 11.68 10.32
CA ALA A 25 2.68 12.64 9.94
C ALA A 25 4.02 12.32 10.62
N ASP A 26 4.01 12.03 11.92
CA ASP A 26 5.21 11.63 12.65
C ASP A 26 5.82 10.34 12.11
N PHE A 27 4.98 9.35 11.78
CA PHE A 27 5.45 8.08 11.24
C PHE A 27 6.03 8.24 9.83
N LEU A 28 5.36 8.99 8.96
CA LEU A 28 5.84 9.30 7.61
C LEU A 28 7.17 10.07 7.65
N LYS A 29 7.28 11.06 8.54
CA LYS A 29 8.52 11.82 8.72
C LYS A 29 9.65 10.90 9.16
N TYR A 30 9.41 10.04 10.13
CA TYR A 30 10.40 9.06 10.58
C TYR A 30 10.85 8.14 9.44
N LEU A 31 9.91 7.51 8.74
CA LEU A 31 10.22 6.58 7.65
C LEU A 31 11.01 7.24 6.53
N VAL A 32 10.62 8.43 6.11
CA VAL A 32 11.24 9.08 4.95
C VAL A 32 12.48 9.85 5.35
N LYS A 33 12.38 10.80 6.29
CA LYS A 33 13.47 11.73 6.62
C LYS A 33 14.56 11.06 7.45
N ASP A 34 14.16 10.31 8.47
CA ASP A 34 15.13 9.76 9.43
C ASP A 34 15.70 8.41 8.95
N CYS A 35 14.91 7.61 8.23
CA CYS A 35 15.34 6.30 7.74
C CYS A 35 15.77 6.32 6.26
N ALA A 36 14.85 6.59 5.32
CA ALA A 36 15.12 6.43 3.90
C ALA A 36 16.16 7.45 3.37
N GLU A 37 15.98 8.73 3.68
CA GLU A 37 16.91 9.79 3.24
C GLU A 37 18.30 9.59 3.85
N LYS A 38 18.36 9.19 5.12
CA LYS A 38 19.61 8.82 5.77
C LYS A 38 20.29 7.63 5.07
N PHE A 39 19.55 6.54 4.85
CA PHE A 39 20.09 5.35 4.17
C PHE A 39 20.63 5.67 2.78
N ILE A 40 19.88 6.44 1.97
CA ILE A 40 20.30 6.85 0.63
C ILE A 40 21.55 7.72 0.72
N SER A 41 21.58 8.69 1.64
CA SER A 41 22.74 9.57 1.82
C SER A 41 24.00 8.81 2.23
N GLU A 42 23.87 7.82 3.10
CA GLU A 42 24.98 6.97 3.56
C GLU A 42 25.42 5.95 2.49
N SER A 43 24.47 5.39 1.73
CA SER A 43 24.75 4.37 0.69
C SER A 43 25.31 4.97 -0.60
N TYR A 44 24.95 6.22 -0.90
CA TYR A 44 25.39 6.94 -2.11
C TYR A 44 26.08 8.26 -1.72
N PRO A 45 27.32 8.20 -1.20
CA PRO A 45 28.05 9.38 -0.74
C PRO A 45 28.54 10.22 -1.93
N GLY A 46 27.63 11.03 -2.49
CA GLY A 46 27.90 11.97 -3.59
C GLY A 46 28.06 13.43 -3.16
N GLY A 47 27.90 13.76 -1.87
CA GLY A 47 27.88 15.16 -1.41
C GLY A 47 26.78 15.97 -2.13
N SER A 48 27.15 17.07 -2.79
CA SER A 48 26.24 17.89 -3.62
C SER A 48 25.68 17.19 -4.86
N SER A 49 26.20 16.01 -5.22
CA SER A 49 25.65 15.13 -6.26
C SER A 49 24.73 14.04 -5.70
N SER A 50 24.44 14.06 -4.39
CA SER A 50 23.42 13.20 -3.79
C SER A 50 22.07 13.47 -4.46
N PRO A 51 21.31 12.42 -4.85
CA PRO A 51 19.95 12.58 -5.36
C PRO A 51 19.04 13.38 -4.43
N LEU A 52 19.38 13.45 -3.14
CA LEU A 52 18.63 14.16 -2.11
C LEU A 52 19.04 15.64 -1.91
N HIS A 53 20.20 16.06 -2.39
CA HIS A 53 20.73 17.43 -2.25
C HIS A 53 20.52 18.29 -3.51
N CYS A 54 19.73 17.79 -4.44
CA CYS A 54 19.42 18.47 -5.68
C CYS A 54 18.24 19.44 -5.47
N ASP A 55 18.53 20.74 -5.34
CA ASP A 55 17.53 21.80 -5.18
C ASP A 55 16.52 21.91 -6.35
N HIS A 56 16.81 21.26 -7.48
CA HIS A 56 16.01 21.28 -8.70
C HIS A 56 15.43 19.90 -9.08
N CYS A 57 15.52 18.92 -8.18
CA CYS A 57 14.95 17.60 -8.43
C CYS A 57 13.51 17.58 -7.92
N ASP A 58 12.57 17.38 -8.84
CA ASP A 58 11.19 17.06 -8.50
C ASP A 58 11.19 15.73 -7.74
N ARG A 59 11.04 15.81 -6.41
CA ARG A 59 10.79 14.63 -5.57
C ARG A 59 9.32 14.27 -5.68
N GLU A 60 9.06 13.09 -6.22
CA GLU A 60 7.73 12.48 -6.26
C GLU A 60 7.57 11.46 -5.13
N TYR A 61 6.41 11.48 -4.50
CA TYR A 61 6.00 10.51 -3.50
C TYR A 61 4.78 9.77 -4.01
N VAL A 62 4.88 8.44 -4.03
CA VAL A 62 3.76 7.53 -4.29
C VAL A 62 3.43 6.86 -2.96
N VAL A 63 2.26 7.18 -2.40
CA VAL A 63 1.82 6.68 -1.10
C VAL A 63 0.60 5.79 -1.31
N SER A 64 0.71 4.53 -0.91
CA SER A 64 -0.41 3.60 -0.98
C SER A 64 -1.38 3.79 0.19
N HIS A 65 -2.63 3.39 0.00
CA HIS A 65 -3.67 3.41 1.02
C HIS A 65 -4.64 2.24 0.83
N PRO A 66 -5.39 1.84 1.88
CA PRO A 66 -6.40 0.80 1.76
C PRO A 66 -7.40 1.11 0.65
N ASN A 67 -7.87 0.08 -0.05
CA ASN A 67 -8.71 0.25 -1.23
C ASN A 67 -10.02 1.00 -0.96
N GLY A 68 -10.53 0.96 0.26
CA GLY A 68 -11.77 1.65 0.67
C GLY A 68 -11.59 3.11 1.09
N TRP A 69 -10.37 3.65 1.09
CA TRP A 69 -10.14 5.04 1.47
C TRP A 69 -10.44 5.97 0.31
N GLU A 70 -11.43 6.84 0.49
CA GLU A 70 -11.84 7.86 -0.47
C GLU A 70 -11.86 9.24 0.21
N GLY A 71 -12.23 10.30 -0.51
CA GLY A 71 -12.59 11.61 0.05
C GLY A 71 -11.81 12.07 1.28
N THR A 72 -12.40 11.90 2.47
CA THR A 72 -11.89 12.39 3.76
C THR A 72 -10.58 11.71 4.17
N GLU A 73 -10.50 10.39 4.07
CA GLU A 73 -9.34 9.60 4.49
C GLU A 73 -8.12 9.95 3.63
N GLN A 74 -8.32 10.10 2.31
CA GLN A 74 -7.26 10.57 1.41
C GLN A 74 -6.83 12.01 1.72
N GLN A 75 -7.76 12.91 2.07
CA GLN A 75 -7.42 14.27 2.49
C GLN A 75 -6.60 14.29 3.78
N MET A 76 -6.95 13.44 4.76
CA MET A 76 -6.18 13.28 6.00
C MET A 76 -4.76 12.78 5.72
N LEU A 77 -4.59 11.83 4.80
CA LEU A 77 -3.28 11.32 4.39
C LEU A 77 -2.44 12.41 3.70
N ARG A 78 -3.04 13.20 2.79
CA ARG A 78 -2.36 14.36 2.17
C ARG A 78 -1.91 15.37 3.21
N GLN A 79 -2.77 15.67 4.19
CA GLN A 79 -2.42 16.57 5.28
C GLN A 79 -1.23 16.03 6.08
N ALA A 80 -1.21 14.72 6.37
CA ALA A 80 -0.10 14.08 7.06
C ALA A 80 1.21 14.19 6.26
N CYS A 81 1.18 13.99 4.94
CA CYS A 81 2.36 14.17 4.08
C CYS A 81 2.92 15.60 4.09
N VAL A 82 2.06 16.61 4.13
CA VAL A 82 2.48 18.02 4.25
C VAL A 82 3.09 18.28 5.63
N GLN A 83 2.44 17.82 6.70
CA GLN A 83 2.95 17.96 8.07
C GLN A 83 4.30 17.23 8.27
N ALA A 84 4.49 16.11 7.58
CA ALA A 84 5.73 15.34 7.57
C ALA A 84 6.86 15.99 6.74
N LEU A 85 6.62 17.16 6.12
CA LEU A 85 7.57 17.85 5.23
C LEU A 85 7.98 17.02 4.03
N LEU A 86 7.09 16.14 3.57
CA LEU A 86 7.27 15.44 2.30
C LEU A 86 6.87 16.35 1.14
N MET A 87 5.81 17.15 1.35
CA MET A 87 5.28 18.07 0.34
C MET A 87 5.17 19.49 0.87
N GLU A 88 5.45 20.47 0.01
CA GLU A 88 5.34 21.89 0.37
C GLU A 88 3.89 22.33 0.57
N THR A 89 2.99 21.83 -0.27
CA THR A 89 1.58 22.22 -0.25
C THR A 89 0.66 21.02 -0.42
N PHE A 90 -0.56 21.15 0.09
CA PHE A 90 -1.60 20.12 0.03
C PHE A 90 -1.98 19.73 -1.41
N GLY A 91 -1.91 20.69 -2.34
CA GLY A 91 -2.22 20.50 -3.77
C GLY A 91 -1.00 20.14 -4.62
N SER A 92 0.12 19.74 -4.01
CA SER A 92 1.31 19.36 -4.75
C SER A 92 1.00 18.25 -5.76
N LYS A 93 1.44 18.45 -7.00
CA LYS A 93 1.29 17.46 -8.08
C LYS A 93 2.22 16.26 -7.93
N ASN A 94 3.23 16.39 -7.07
CA ASN A 94 4.26 15.39 -6.85
C ASN A 94 3.86 14.36 -5.77
N LEU A 95 2.59 14.39 -5.30
CA LEU A 95 2.02 13.39 -4.40
C LEU A 95 0.94 12.59 -5.10
N HIS A 96 1.26 11.32 -5.35
CA HIS A 96 0.38 10.34 -5.95
C HIS A 96 -0.15 9.41 -4.87
N LEU A 97 -1.47 9.35 -4.74
CA LEU A 97 -2.14 8.36 -3.90
C LEU A 97 -2.57 7.21 -4.80
N VAL A 98 -2.27 5.99 -4.39
CA VAL A 98 -2.64 4.76 -5.09
C VAL A 98 -3.26 3.80 -4.09
N THR A 99 -4.17 2.95 -4.54
CA THR A 99 -4.68 1.89 -3.66
C THR A 99 -3.62 0.82 -3.41
N ASP A 100 -3.75 0.08 -2.30
CA ASP A 100 -2.87 -1.06 -2.00
C ASP A 100 -2.96 -2.15 -3.09
N GLY A 101 -4.15 -2.35 -3.67
CA GLY A 101 -4.33 -3.21 -4.84
C GLY A 101 -3.52 -2.75 -6.07
N GLU A 102 -3.50 -1.44 -6.36
CA GLU A 102 -2.75 -0.89 -7.50
C GLU A 102 -1.24 -0.94 -7.25
N SER A 103 -0.80 -0.67 -6.01
CA SER A 103 0.62 -0.65 -5.65
C SER A 103 1.23 -2.06 -5.64
N SER A 104 0.44 -3.08 -5.27
CA SER A 104 0.87 -4.48 -5.22
C SER A 104 0.82 -5.19 -6.57
N LEU A 105 -0.04 -4.74 -7.50
CA LEU A 105 -0.22 -5.38 -8.81
C LEU A 105 1.08 -5.57 -9.61
N PRO A 106 1.98 -4.56 -9.76
CA PRO A 106 3.24 -4.74 -10.48
C PRO A 106 4.11 -5.84 -9.86
N PHE A 107 4.19 -5.89 -8.53
CA PHE A 107 4.91 -6.93 -7.82
C PHE A 107 4.29 -8.30 -8.08
N CYS A 108 2.97 -8.44 -7.90
CA CYS A 108 2.25 -9.69 -8.18
C CYS A 108 2.51 -10.18 -9.62
N LEU A 109 2.37 -9.31 -10.63
CA LEU A 109 2.62 -9.65 -12.03
C LEU A 109 4.07 -10.07 -12.31
N SER A 110 5.04 -9.51 -11.57
CA SER A 110 6.45 -9.89 -11.67
C SER A 110 6.80 -11.19 -10.94
N ALA A 111 6.12 -11.47 -9.82
CA ALA A 111 6.31 -12.65 -8.97
C ALA A 111 5.47 -13.85 -9.44
N ILE A 112 4.42 -13.63 -10.22
CA ILE A 112 3.55 -14.64 -10.84
C ILE A 112 4.29 -15.80 -11.51
N PRO A 113 5.45 -15.64 -12.19
CA PRO A 113 6.20 -16.78 -12.70
C PRO A 113 6.49 -17.86 -11.64
N ASN A 114 6.66 -17.47 -10.37
CA ASN A 114 6.93 -18.37 -9.24
C ASN A 114 5.69 -18.74 -8.40
N LEU A 115 4.52 -18.13 -8.63
CA LEU A 115 3.31 -18.35 -7.82
C LEU A 115 2.35 -19.40 -8.40
N VAL A 116 2.51 -19.78 -9.67
CA VAL A 116 1.55 -20.66 -10.39
C VAL A 116 2.00 -22.12 -10.48
N ASP A 117 2.78 -22.56 -9.50
CA ASP A 117 3.13 -23.99 -9.36
C ASP A 117 1.96 -24.85 -8.88
N PHE A 118 0.85 -24.26 -8.41
CA PHE A 118 -0.19 -25.03 -7.72
C PHE A 118 -1.42 -25.46 -8.55
N ALA A 119 -1.62 -24.95 -9.78
CA ALA A 119 -2.90 -25.13 -10.48
C ALA A 119 -2.85 -25.61 -11.93
N VAL A 120 -1.67 -25.81 -12.53
CA VAL A 120 -1.58 -26.19 -13.95
C VAL A 120 -0.52 -27.27 -14.16
N GLU A 121 -0.85 -28.51 -13.81
CA GLU A 121 0.04 -29.67 -14.06
C GLU A 121 0.18 -30.03 -15.56
N SER A 122 -0.59 -29.39 -16.45
CA SER A 122 -0.72 -29.82 -17.85
C SER A 122 -0.13 -28.89 -18.92
N LEU A 123 0.57 -27.80 -18.56
CA LEU A 123 1.20 -26.92 -19.54
C LEU A 123 2.74 -27.01 -19.52
N PRO A 124 3.39 -27.28 -20.68
CA PRO A 124 4.83 -27.37 -20.77
C PRO A 124 5.47 -25.98 -20.66
N PHE A 125 6.55 -25.93 -19.88
CA PHE A 125 7.54 -24.85 -19.81
C PHE A 125 7.07 -23.49 -19.22
N TYR A 126 7.76 -23.07 -18.16
CA TYR A 126 7.61 -21.82 -17.40
C TYR A 126 7.40 -20.55 -18.25
N THR A 127 7.97 -20.49 -19.45
CA THR A 127 7.87 -19.34 -20.37
C THR A 127 6.46 -19.10 -20.93
N LEU A 128 5.65 -20.16 -21.16
CA LEU A 128 4.28 -20.03 -21.66
C LEU A 128 3.31 -19.42 -20.64
N ARG A 129 3.60 -19.55 -19.34
CA ARG A 129 2.65 -19.22 -18.26
C ARG A 129 2.50 -17.72 -18.01
N ARG A 130 3.59 -16.95 -18.10
CA ARG A 130 3.53 -15.49 -17.93
C ARG A 130 2.76 -14.82 -19.07
N GLU A 131 3.01 -15.24 -20.31
CA GLU A 131 2.27 -14.73 -21.48
C GLU A 131 0.78 -15.10 -21.43
N LEU A 132 0.45 -16.30 -20.94
CA LEU A 132 -0.94 -16.74 -20.76
C LEU A 132 -1.67 -16.00 -19.64
N LEU A 133 -1.01 -15.74 -18.51
CA LEU A 133 -1.64 -15.06 -17.36
C LEU A 133 -1.76 -13.56 -17.57
N THR A 134 -0.85 -12.99 -18.33
CA THR A 134 -0.90 -11.59 -18.73
C THR A 134 -1.53 -11.43 -20.11
N ALA A 135 -2.18 -12.43 -20.69
CA ALA A 135 -2.79 -12.26 -22.01
C ALA A 135 -3.94 -11.23 -21.96
N PRO A 136 -4.15 -10.45 -23.04
CA PRO A 136 -5.37 -9.67 -23.26
C PRO A 136 -6.64 -10.38 -22.79
N GLY A 137 -7.47 -9.70 -21.99
CA GLY A 137 -8.74 -10.25 -21.49
C GLY A 137 -8.62 -11.24 -20.33
N ARG A 138 -7.43 -11.44 -19.77
CA ARG A 138 -7.25 -12.18 -18.51
C ARG A 138 -7.39 -11.25 -17.32
N THR A 139 -8.05 -11.78 -16.29
CA THR A 139 -8.29 -11.11 -15.02
C THR A 139 -7.42 -11.74 -13.95
N VAL A 140 -6.77 -10.91 -13.15
CA VAL A 140 -6.00 -11.27 -11.96
C VAL A 140 -6.76 -10.75 -10.75
N LEU A 141 -6.91 -11.61 -9.74
CA LEU A 141 -7.40 -11.22 -8.42
C LEU A 141 -6.19 -11.09 -7.49
N VAL A 142 -6.03 -9.92 -6.89
CA VAL A 142 -5.08 -9.65 -5.82
C VAL A 142 -5.85 -9.68 -4.50
N VAL A 143 -5.34 -10.46 -3.56
CA VAL A 143 -5.85 -10.54 -2.18
C VAL A 143 -4.70 -10.17 -1.26
N ASP A 144 -4.77 -8.96 -0.68
CA ASP A 144 -3.83 -8.51 0.34
C ASP A 144 -4.42 -8.77 1.72
N ALA A 145 -3.86 -9.75 2.44
CA ALA A 145 -4.31 -10.14 3.77
C ALA A 145 -3.38 -9.55 4.83
N GLY A 146 -3.56 -8.26 5.09
CA GLY A 146 -2.72 -7.46 5.99
C GLY A 146 -3.01 -7.62 7.48
N GLY A 147 -2.42 -6.71 8.26
CA GLY A 147 -2.56 -6.71 9.72
C GLY A 147 -3.94 -6.24 10.21
N GLY A 148 -4.49 -5.20 9.59
CA GLY A 148 -5.77 -4.61 9.97
C GLY A 148 -6.90 -4.94 8.98
N THR A 149 -6.60 -5.08 7.70
CA THR A 149 -7.58 -5.25 6.64
C THR A 149 -7.25 -6.47 5.79
N VAL A 150 -8.26 -6.95 5.06
CA VAL A 150 -8.11 -7.84 3.90
C VAL A 150 -8.70 -7.11 2.71
N ASP A 151 -7.86 -6.83 1.71
CA ASP A 151 -8.20 -6.05 0.53
C ASP A 151 -8.26 -6.95 -0.71
N PHE A 152 -9.35 -6.85 -1.46
CA PHE A 152 -9.58 -7.61 -2.69
C PHE A 152 -9.64 -6.65 -3.86
N SER A 153 -8.81 -6.90 -4.88
CA SER A 153 -8.76 -6.08 -6.10
C SER A 153 -8.69 -6.98 -7.32
N ALA A 154 -9.55 -6.73 -8.32
CA ALA A 154 -9.55 -7.49 -9.56
C ALA A 154 -9.11 -6.59 -10.72
N TYR A 155 -8.15 -7.04 -11.51
CA TYR A 155 -7.60 -6.28 -12.63
C TYR A 155 -7.60 -7.11 -13.91
N SER A 156 -8.04 -6.52 -15.01
CA SER A 156 -8.00 -7.14 -16.33
C SER A 156 -6.99 -6.41 -17.21
N ARG A 157 -6.17 -7.16 -17.95
CA ARG A 157 -5.27 -6.54 -18.94
C ARG A 157 -6.09 -6.05 -20.13
N ALA A 158 -5.90 -4.78 -20.50
CA ALA A 158 -6.46 -4.20 -21.71
C ALA A 158 -6.00 -4.96 -22.97
N ALA A 159 -6.83 -4.97 -24.00
CA ALA A 159 -6.61 -5.83 -25.17
C ALA A 159 -5.43 -5.38 -26.04
N ASP A 160 -5.17 -4.08 -26.06
CA ASP A 160 -4.28 -3.37 -26.96
C ASP A 160 -3.05 -2.77 -26.25
N THR A 161 -3.01 -2.80 -24.92
CA THR A 161 -1.93 -2.21 -24.12
C THR A 161 -1.40 -3.17 -23.06
N THR A 162 -0.33 -2.75 -22.37
CA THR A 162 0.15 -3.40 -21.14
C THR A 162 -0.56 -2.89 -19.90
N ASN A 163 -1.54 -1.99 -20.05
CA ASN A 163 -2.26 -1.40 -18.94
C ASN A 163 -3.29 -2.38 -18.40
N TYR A 164 -3.53 -2.26 -17.10
CA TYR A 164 -4.58 -2.97 -16.39
C TYR A 164 -5.68 -1.99 -16.04
N HIS A 165 -6.92 -2.44 -16.13
CA HIS A 165 -8.08 -1.72 -15.62
C HIS A 165 -8.76 -2.55 -14.55
N GLU A 166 -9.44 -1.88 -13.65
CA GLU A 166 -10.24 -2.53 -12.63
C GLU A 166 -11.35 -3.38 -13.29
N ALA A 167 -11.39 -4.66 -12.94
CA ALA A 167 -12.35 -5.63 -13.46
C ALA A 167 -13.57 -5.77 -12.53
N ALA A 168 -13.43 -5.40 -11.26
CA ALA A 168 -14.49 -5.39 -10.27
C ALA A 168 -14.16 -4.39 -9.16
N THR A 169 -15.20 -3.77 -8.58
CA THR A 169 -15.07 -2.83 -7.46
C THR A 169 -14.26 -3.44 -6.32
N PRO A 170 -13.21 -2.76 -5.82
CA PRO A 170 -12.38 -3.31 -4.78
C PRO A 170 -13.16 -3.41 -3.47
N ARG A 171 -12.73 -4.34 -2.62
CA ARG A 171 -13.32 -4.56 -1.29
C ARG A 171 -12.23 -4.43 -0.25
N CYS A 172 -12.54 -3.77 0.86
CA CYS A 172 -11.68 -3.63 2.02
C CYS A 172 -12.47 -4.13 3.24
N GLU A 173 -12.07 -5.27 3.78
CA GLU A 173 -12.72 -5.87 4.95
C GLU A 173 -11.83 -5.68 6.18
N PHE A 174 -12.40 -5.31 7.33
CA PHE A 174 -11.66 -5.23 8.59
C PHE A 174 -11.38 -6.63 9.17
N ALA A 175 -10.60 -7.44 8.46
CA ALA A 175 -10.43 -8.87 8.74
C ALA A 175 -8.96 -9.32 8.84
N GLY A 176 -8.05 -8.42 9.20
CA GLY A 176 -6.62 -8.72 9.28
C GLY A 176 -6.17 -9.57 10.48
N SER A 177 -4.86 -9.85 10.53
CA SER A 177 -4.25 -10.71 11.57
C SER A 177 -4.47 -10.23 13.00
N VAL A 178 -4.68 -8.92 13.24
CA VAL A 178 -5.00 -8.38 14.57
C VAL A 178 -6.27 -9.00 15.15
N PHE A 179 -7.28 -9.32 14.32
CA PHE A 179 -8.51 -9.94 14.78
C PHE A 179 -8.33 -11.43 15.07
N VAL A 180 -7.41 -12.10 14.36
CA VAL A 180 -7.02 -13.48 14.65
C VAL A 180 -6.33 -13.54 16.01
N SER A 181 -5.35 -12.66 16.25
CA SER A 181 -4.64 -12.57 17.54
C SER A 181 -5.60 -12.28 18.70
N ARG A 182 -6.52 -11.33 18.55
CA ARG A 182 -7.51 -11.00 19.59
C ARG A 182 -8.46 -12.16 19.90
N LYS A 183 -8.91 -12.88 18.87
CA LYS A 183 -9.71 -14.11 19.06
C LYS A 183 -8.92 -15.19 19.78
N ALA A 184 -7.65 -15.38 19.42
CA ALA A 184 -6.76 -16.33 20.09
C ALA A 184 -6.53 -15.95 21.56
N GLU A 185 -6.28 -14.67 21.86
CA GLU A 185 -6.17 -14.16 23.24
C GLU A 185 -7.42 -14.52 24.05
N THR A 186 -8.62 -14.18 23.55
CA THR A 186 -9.89 -14.52 24.23
C THR A 186 -10.03 -16.03 24.46
N TYR A 187 -9.63 -16.85 23.47
CA TYR A 187 -9.70 -18.30 23.58
C TYR A 187 -8.74 -18.87 24.64
N PHE A 188 -7.52 -18.33 24.75
CA PHE A 188 -6.51 -18.83 25.67
C PHE A 188 -6.55 -18.21 27.07
N THR A 189 -7.12 -16.99 27.23
CA THR A 189 -7.20 -16.31 28.53
C THR A 189 -8.51 -16.51 29.26
N GLY A 190 -9.49 -17.19 28.65
CA GLY A 190 -10.79 -17.62 29.21
C GLY A 190 -11.22 -16.96 30.52
#